data_AF-A0A7D9EAG7-F1
#
_entry.id   AF-A0A7D9EAG7-F1
#
_cell.length_a   1.000
_cell.length_b   1.000
_cell.length_c   1.000
_cell.angle_alpha   90.00
_cell.angle_beta   90.00
_cell.angle_gamma   90.00
#
_symmetry.space_group_name_H-M   'P 1'
#
loop_
_entity.id
_entity.type
_entity.pdbx_description
1 polymer ?
#
loop_
_entity_poly.entity_id
_entity_poly.type
_entity_poly.pdbx_seq_one_letter_code
_entity_poly.pdbx_strand_id
1 'polypeptide(L)'
;IAPDKPTNLTVTNITSRSAEISWQDPENHGRYGFSRFWIELKKDNSLILNITTGKVNKYEINNLTPDTTYEISVAAESDYYGLGEESITSFLTSKEGECLKNRICLMQGGKATL
;
A
#
# COMPACT_ATOMS: atom_id res chain seq x y z
N ILE A 1 7.80 11.88 22.63
CA ILE A 1 6.50 11.66 21.97
C ILE A 1 6.79 11.22 20.55
N ALA A 2 6.24 10.07 20.17
CA ALA A 2 6.32 9.55 18.83
C ALA A 2 5.52 10.45 17.86
N PRO A 3 5.72 10.31 16.54
CA PRO A 3 4.90 11.02 15.56
C PRO A 3 3.45 10.52 15.58
N ASP A 4 2.54 11.37 15.10
CA ASP A 4 1.18 10.94 14.79
C ASP A 4 1.17 10.00 13.57
N LYS A 5 -0.02 9.48 13.22
CA LYS A 5 -0.18 8.70 12.00
C LYS A 5 -0.01 9.55 10.73
N PRO A 6 0.49 8.94 9.63
CA PRO A 6 0.41 9.54 8.30
C PRO A 6 -1.04 9.88 7.93
N THR A 7 -1.23 10.99 7.22
CA THR A 7 -2.55 11.46 6.81
C THR A 7 -2.83 11.14 5.33
N ASN A 8 -4.10 11.20 4.91
CA ASN A 8 -4.50 11.00 3.52
C ASN A 8 -3.92 9.73 2.86
N LEU A 9 -3.92 8.61 3.60
CA LEU A 9 -3.53 7.31 3.06
C LEU A 9 -4.54 6.86 2.00
N THR A 10 -4.09 6.73 0.75
CA THR A 10 -4.91 6.33 -0.39
C THR A 10 -4.25 5.21 -1.16
N VAL A 11 -5.08 4.33 -1.75
CA VAL A 11 -4.63 3.28 -2.66
C VAL A 11 -5.16 3.58 -4.05
N THR A 12 -4.28 3.60 -5.05
CA THR A 12 -4.58 3.91 -6.44
C THR A 12 -3.86 2.94 -7.37
N ASN A 13 -4.09 3.05 -8.69
CA ASN A 13 -3.46 2.20 -9.70
C ASN A 13 -3.56 0.70 -9.39
N ILE A 14 -4.68 0.27 -8.80
CA ILE A 14 -4.90 -1.10 -8.38
C ILE A 14 -5.07 -1.97 -9.63
N THR A 15 -4.24 -3.00 -9.74
CA THR A 15 -4.33 -4.05 -10.76
C THR A 15 -4.62 -5.40 -10.10
N SER A 16 -4.55 -6.47 -10.88
CA SER A 16 -4.70 -7.83 -10.37
C SER A 16 -3.44 -8.33 -9.65
N ARG A 17 -2.32 -7.59 -9.71
CA ARG A 17 -1.00 -7.99 -9.18
C ARG A 17 -0.23 -6.86 -8.50
N SER A 18 -0.72 -5.63 -8.54
CA SER A 18 -0.05 -4.47 -7.95
C SER A 18 -1.04 -3.41 -7.45
N ALA A 19 -0.56 -2.52 -6.61
CA ALA A 19 -1.25 -1.30 -6.19
C ALA A 19 -0.22 -0.22 -5.81
N GLU A 20 -0.55 1.05 -6.03
CA GLU A 20 0.24 2.17 -5.55
C GLU A 20 -0.43 2.77 -4.31
N ILE A 21 0.32 2.86 -3.21
CA ILE A 21 -0.11 3.52 -1.99
C ILE A 21 0.58 4.87 -1.86
N SER A 22 -0.14 5.87 -1.37
CA SER A 22 0.38 7.21 -1.10
C SER A 22 -0.23 7.80 0.15
N TRP A 23 0.53 8.66 0.82
CA TRP A 23 0.12 9.31 2.07
C TRP A 23 0.77 10.69 2.16
N GLN A 24 0.45 11.41 3.23
CA GLN A 24 1.07 12.66 3.63
C GLN A 24 1.73 12.49 5.00
N ASP A 25 2.70 13.35 5.29
CA ASP A 25 3.37 13.39 6.60
C ASP A 25 2.32 13.52 7.74
N PRO A 26 2.64 13.01 8.95
CA PRO A 26 1.83 13.26 10.13
C PRO A 26 1.67 14.76 10.42
N GLU A 27 0.57 15.18 11.03
CA GLU A 27 0.39 16.59 11.43
C GLU A 27 1.39 16.98 12.55
N ASN A 28 1.59 16.09 13.53
CA ASN A 28 2.64 16.20 14.53
C ASN A 28 3.78 15.21 14.24
N HIS A 29 4.97 15.73 13.95
CA HIS A 29 6.15 14.92 13.68
C HIS A 29 6.79 14.30 14.93
N GLY A 30 6.24 14.56 16.12
CA GLY A 30 6.82 14.17 17.39
C GLY A 30 7.98 15.08 17.82
N ARG A 31 8.48 14.89 19.05
CA ARG A 31 9.47 15.81 19.67
C ARG A 31 10.80 15.88 18.91
N TYR A 32 11.23 14.78 18.28
CA TYR A 32 12.50 14.71 17.53
C TYR A 32 12.29 14.49 16.03
N GLY A 33 11.06 14.63 15.53
CA GLY A 33 10.73 14.27 14.16
C GLY A 33 10.72 12.75 13.90
N PHE A 34 10.56 12.42 12.63
CA PHE A 34 10.61 11.06 12.09
C PHE A 34 11.51 11.03 10.86
N SER A 35 12.11 9.87 10.58
CA SER A 35 13.08 9.69 9.49
C SER A 35 12.65 8.63 8.47
N ARG A 36 11.67 7.79 8.82
CA ARG A 36 11.26 6.62 8.03
C ARG A 36 9.75 6.44 8.05
N PHE A 37 9.22 5.71 7.07
CA PHE A 37 7.88 5.15 7.13
C PHE A 37 7.93 3.64 7.11
N TRP A 38 7.11 3.04 7.96
CA TRP A 38 6.92 1.61 8.04
C TRP A 38 5.59 1.23 7.39
N ILE A 39 5.60 0.15 6.63
CA ILE A 39 4.48 -0.29 5.79
C ILE A 39 4.23 -1.76 6.06
N GLU A 40 2.99 -2.10 6.44
CA GLU A 40 2.53 -3.48 6.59
C GLU A 40 1.37 -3.80 5.66
N LEU A 41 1.46 -4.93 4.98
CA LEU A 41 0.37 -5.49 4.19
C LEU A 41 -0.09 -6.82 4.79
N LYS A 42 -1.38 -6.93 5.05
CA LYS A 42 -2.03 -8.14 5.54
C LYS A 42 -3.02 -8.69 4.52
N LYS A 43 -3.05 -10.02 4.40
CA LYS A 43 -4.03 -10.80 3.65
C LYS A 43 -4.67 -11.77 4.63
N ASP A 44 -5.99 -11.73 4.79
CA ASP A 44 -6.71 -12.60 5.73
C ASP A 44 -6.10 -12.59 7.15
N ASN A 45 -5.82 -11.39 7.67
CA ASN A 45 -5.12 -11.13 8.95
C ASN A 45 -3.70 -11.68 9.05
N SER A 46 -3.16 -12.28 7.98
CA SER A 46 -1.79 -12.76 7.93
C SER A 46 -0.87 -11.70 7.33
N LEU A 47 0.20 -11.37 8.04
CA LEU A 47 1.22 -10.43 7.58
C LEU A 47 1.99 -11.04 6.39
N ILE A 48 2.00 -10.35 5.25
CA ILE A 48 2.68 -10.81 4.03
C ILE A 48 3.76 -9.84 3.53
N LEU A 49 3.74 -8.59 3.99
CA LEU A 49 4.78 -7.60 3.73
C LEU A 49 4.98 -6.76 4.99
N ASN A 50 6.24 -6.56 5.37
CA ASN A 50 6.65 -5.65 6.43
C ASN A 50 7.96 -5.01 6.00
N ILE A 51 7.92 -3.71 5.71
CA ILE A 51 9.08 -2.97 5.20
C ILE A 51 9.20 -1.62 5.87
N THR A 52 10.43 -1.12 5.92
CA THR A 52 10.73 0.25 6.30
C THR A 52 11.33 0.97 5.09
N THR A 53 10.84 2.17 4.84
CA THR A 53 11.28 3.05 3.76
C THR A 53 11.99 4.27 4.34
N GLY A 54 12.67 5.05 3.49
CA GLY A 54 13.13 6.39 3.87
C GLY A 54 11.96 7.36 4.01
N LYS A 55 12.26 8.67 4.01
CA LYS A 55 11.22 9.70 4.01
C LYS A 55 10.62 9.87 2.61
N VAL A 56 9.75 8.93 2.22
CA VAL A 56 8.99 8.91 0.97
C VAL A 56 7.49 8.93 1.28
N ASN A 57 6.68 9.41 0.33
CA ASN A 57 5.22 9.57 0.55
C ASN A 57 4.38 8.69 -0.39
N LYS A 58 5.04 7.74 -1.06
CA LYS A 58 4.40 6.73 -1.91
C LYS A 58 5.23 5.47 -2.04
N TYR A 59 4.56 4.36 -2.30
CA TYR A 59 5.19 3.06 -2.49
C TYR A 59 4.35 2.17 -3.42
N GLU A 60 5.01 1.45 -4.31
CA GLU A 60 4.35 0.48 -5.19
C GLU A 60 4.49 -0.94 -4.62
N ILE A 61 3.36 -1.59 -4.41
CA ILE A 61 3.28 -2.97 -3.95
C ILE A 61 3.04 -3.86 -5.16
N ASN A 62 3.86 -4.89 -5.30
CA ASN A 62 3.85 -5.83 -6.42
C ASN A 62 3.59 -7.26 -5.93
N ASN A 63 3.42 -8.19 -6.87
CA ASN A 63 3.23 -9.63 -6.62
C ASN A 63 2.01 -9.95 -5.73
N LEU A 64 0.94 -9.15 -5.86
CA LEU A 64 -0.32 -9.40 -5.18
C LEU A 64 -1.06 -10.61 -5.78
N THR A 65 -1.99 -11.18 -5.03
CA THR A 65 -2.94 -12.18 -5.52
C THR A 65 -4.15 -11.44 -6.14
N PRO A 66 -4.67 -11.89 -7.30
CA PRO A 66 -5.87 -11.32 -7.90
C PRO A 66 -7.11 -11.61 -7.06
N ASP A 67 -8.15 -10.79 -7.21
CA ASP A 67 -9.44 -10.94 -6.51
C ASP A 67 -9.28 -11.14 -4.99
N THR A 68 -8.35 -10.40 -4.39
CA THR A 68 -7.95 -10.56 -2.99
C THR A 68 -8.01 -9.22 -2.26
N THR A 69 -8.65 -9.22 -1.10
CA THR A 69 -8.67 -8.06 -0.21
C THR A 69 -7.40 -8.01 0.62
N TYR A 70 -6.81 -6.83 0.69
CA TYR A 70 -5.65 -6.52 1.52
C TYR A 70 -5.98 -5.40 2.49
N GLU A 71 -5.41 -5.47 3.69
CA GLU A 71 -5.33 -4.37 4.63
C GLU A 71 -3.89 -3.83 4.61
N ILE A 72 -3.75 -2.51 4.51
CA ILE A 72 -2.47 -1.82 4.50
C ILE A 72 -2.42 -0.83 5.66
N SER A 73 -1.34 -0.91 6.43
CA SER A 73 -0.99 0.03 7.50
C SER A 73 0.27 0.81 7.13
N VAL A 74 0.28 2.11 7.41
CA VAL A 74 1.49 2.95 7.31
C VAL A 74 1.68 3.73 8.61
N ALA A 75 2.90 3.73 9.16
CA ALA A 75 3.27 4.51 10.34
C ALA A 75 4.56 5.29 10.10
N ALA A 76 4.67 6.48 10.71
CA ALA A 76 5.93 7.21 10.75
C ALA A 76 6.81 6.67 11.89
N GLU A 77 8.13 6.56 11.66
CA GLU A 77 9.07 6.04 12.64
C GLU A 77 10.11 7.10 13.03
N SER A 78 10.22 7.33 14.34
CA SER A 78 11.24 8.19 14.95
C SER A 78 12.41 7.36 15.45
N ASP A 79 13.64 7.81 15.19
CA ASP A 79 14.85 7.16 15.71
C ASP A 79 14.95 7.17 17.24
N TYR A 80 14.20 8.06 17.92
CA TYR A 80 14.23 8.19 19.38
C TYR A 80 13.03 7.56 20.10
N TYR A 81 11.86 7.53 19.45
CA TYR A 81 10.61 7.09 20.07
C TYR A 81 9.97 5.88 19.37
N GLY A 82 10.56 5.38 18.27
CA GLY A 82 10.05 4.25 17.52
C GLY A 82 8.84 4.62 16.64
N LEU A 83 7.99 3.63 16.39
CA LEU A 83 6.79 3.76 15.57
C LEU A 83 5.75 4.68 16.22
N GLY A 84 5.20 5.58 15.41
CA GLY A 84 4.00 6.35 15.72
C GLY A 84 2.72 5.56 15.51
N GLU A 85 1.60 6.26 15.51
CA GLU A 85 0.30 5.66 15.20
C GLU A 85 0.19 5.22 13.73
N GLU A 86 -0.69 4.26 13.45
CA GLU A 86 -0.93 3.73 12.10
C GLU A 86 -2.09 4.42 11.40
N SER A 87 -1.89 4.69 10.11
CA SER A 87 -2.96 4.96 9.16
C SER A 87 -3.29 3.65 8.44
N ILE A 88 -4.57 3.26 8.44
CA ILE A 88 -5.01 1.95 7.95
C ILE A 88 -6.09 2.13 6.88
N THR A 89 -5.98 1.37 5.79
CA THR A 89 -7.04 1.25 4.78
C THR A 89 -7.05 -0.15 4.16
N SER A 90 -8.05 -0.47 3.36
CA SER A 90 -8.14 -1.73 2.65
C SER A 90 -8.44 -1.53 1.16
N PHE A 91 -8.02 -2.48 0.34
CA PHE A 91 -8.30 -2.48 -1.09
C PHE A 91 -8.47 -3.91 -1.62
N LEU A 92 -9.17 -4.04 -2.74
CA LEU A 92 -9.39 -5.29 -3.46
C LEU A 92 -8.66 -5.25 -4.79
N THR A 93 -7.79 -6.21 -5.05
CA THR A 93 -7.16 -6.36 -6.37
C THR A 93 -8.20 -6.77 -7.42
N SER A 94 -8.01 -6.34 -8.66
CA SER A 94 -8.91 -6.74 -9.75
C SER A 94 -8.76 -8.24 -10.05
N LYS A 95 -9.72 -8.83 -10.77
CA LYS A 95 -9.54 -10.20 -11.25
C LYS A 95 -8.47 -10.25 -12.33
N GLU A 96 -7.87 -11.42 -12.49
CA GLU A 96 -6.94 -11.65 -13.58
C GLU A 96 -7.67 -11.67 -14.93
N GLY A 97 -7.11 -10.99 -15.93
CA GLY A 97 -7.74 -10.85 -17.24
C GLY A 97 -8.92 -9.86 -17.30
N GLU A 98 -9.25 -9.16 -16.21
CA GLU A 98 -10.21 -8.06 -16.27
C GLU A 98 -9.57 -6.84 -16.94
N CYS A 99 -10.07 -6.53 -18.14
CA CYS A 99 -9.84 -5.24 -18.77
C CYS A 99 -10.60 -4.14 -18.04
N LEU A 100 -9.91 -3.07 -17.68
CA LEU A 100 -10.60 -1.81 -17.39
C LEU A 100 -11.40 -1.41 -18.65
N LYS A 101 -12.71 -1.19 -18.49
CA LYS A 101 -13.60 -0.72 -19.57
C LYS A 101 -13.12 0.65 -20.06
N ASN A 102 -12.18 0.67 -21.01
CA ASN A 102 -12.07 1.60 -22.15
C ASN A 102 -10.72 1.57 -22.91
N ARG A 103 -9.69 0.78 -22.59
CA ARG A 103 -8.50 0.68 -23.47
C ARG A 103 -7.85 -0.71 -23.42
N ILE A 104 -7.93 -1.41 -24.57
CA ILE A 104 -7.12 -2.54 -25.07
C ILE A 104 -6.53 -3.46 -23.99
N CYS A 105 -7.11 -4.66 -23.85
CA CYS A 105 -6.46 -5.74 -23.12
C CYS A 105 -5.37 -6.38 -23.96
N LEU A 106 -4.15 -6.40 -23.42
CA LEU A 106 -3.12 -7.31 -23.89
C LEU A 106 -3.55 -8.73 -23.48
N MET A 107 -4.13 -9.45 -24.43
CA MET A 107 -4.31 -10.90 -24.34
C MET A 107 -2.92 -11.54 -24.27
N GLN A 108 -2.46 -11.95 -23.09
CA GLN A 108 -1.33 -12.87 -23.00
C GLN A 108 -1.87 -14.29 -23.06
N GLY A 109 -1.50 -15.01 -24.11
CA GLY A 109 -1.82 -16.42 -24.30
C GLY A 109 -2.97 -16.62 -25.28
N GLY A 110 -2.62 -16.77 -26.56
CA GLY A 110 -3.59 -17.02 -27.62
C GLY A 110 -4.39 -18.29 -27.39
N LYS A 111 -5.71 -18.14 -27.23
CA LYS A 111 -6.70 -18.88 -28.02
C LYS A 111 -8.06 -18.22 -27.92
N ALA A 112 -8.50 -17.64 -29.02
CA ALA A 112 -9.93 -17.50 -29.29
C ALA A 112 -10.50 -18.91 -29.49
N THR A 113 -11.63 -19.22 -28.84
CA THR A 113 -12.47 -20.35 -29.24
C THR A 113 -13.86 -19.79 -29.53
N LEU A 114 -14.42 -20.25 -30.65
CA LEU A 114 -15.58 -19.74 -31.39
C LEU A 114 -16.79 -19.33 -30.54
#